data_AF-A0A0H3N258-F1
#
_entry.id   AF-A0A0H3N258-F1
#
_cell.length_a   1.000
_cell.length_b   1.000
_cell.length_c   1.000
_cell.angle_alpha   90.00
_cell.angle_beta   90.00
_cell.angle_gamma   90.00
#
_symmetry.space_group_name_H-M   'P 1'
#
loop_
_entity.id
_entity.type
_entity.pdbx_description
1 polymer ?
#
loop_
_entity_poly.entity_id
_entity_poly.type
_entity_poly.pdbx_seq_one_letter_code
_entity_poly.pdbx_strand_id
1 'polypeptide(L)'
;MSQLVDKIKVVQGLYSGSPASEQEVAVAESKLQLIFPAEYKDYLKEYGVISFYGTEWNGLKGDTWTDVVATTLEARSLYENFPKEKFILEDLHFDDMLVLADSTGKVFLWHNGLEKEIHSSIASYLEECVARKDTP
;
A
#
# COMPACT_ATOMS: atom_id res chain seq x y z
N MET A 1 -2.28 -16.46 8.25
CA MET A 1 -1.85 -16.03 6.91
C MET A 1 -3.10 -15.56 6.20
N SER A 2 -3.12 -14.30 5.78
CA SER A 2 -4.28 -13.69 5.14
C SER A 2 -4.47 -14.18 3.70
N GLN A 3 -5.70 -14.09 3.20
CA GLN A 3 -6.01 -14.37 1.79
C GLN A 3 -5.16 -13.51 0.84
N LEU A 4 -4.79 -12.30 1.26
CA LEU A 4 -3.91 -11.40 0.51
C LEU A 4 -2.52 -12.04 0.28
N VAL A 5 -1.86 -12.53 1.32
CA VAL A 5 -0.53 -13.15 1.20
C VAL A 5 -0.56 -14.39 0.30
N ASP A 6 -1.60 -15.22 0.43
CA ASP A 6 -1.76 -16.41 -0.43
C ASP A 6 -1.90 -16.03 -1.92
N LYS A 7 -2.60 -14.92 -2.22
CA LYS A 7 -2.72 -14.40 -3.59
C LYS A 7 -1.41 -13.80 -4.11
N ILE A 8 -0.67 -13.06 -3.29
CA ILE A 8 0.63 -12.48 -3.68
C ILE A 8 1.63 -13.58 -4.03
N LYS A 9 1.64 -14.67 -3.27
CA LYS A 9 2.56 -15.80 -3.43
C LYS A 9 2.55 -16.43 -4.83
N VAL A 10 1.43 -16.36 -5.55
CA VAL A 10 1.30 -16.97 -6.88
C VAL A 10 1.58 -15.97 -8.03
N VAL A 11 1.89 -14.71 -7.72
CA VAL A 11 2.25 -13.70 -8.73
C VAL A 11 3.65 -14.01 -9.30
N GLN A 12 3.71 -14.22 -10.62
CA GLN A 12 4.96 -14.60 -11.28
C GLN A 12 5.87 -13.39 -11.53
N GLY A 13 7.16 -13.53 -11.25
CA GLY A 13 8.13 -12.45 -11.49
C GLY A 13 8.05 -11.32 -10.47
N LEU A 14 7.38 -11.56 -9.33
CA LEU A 14 7.28 -10.61 -8.24
C LEU A 14 8.64 -10.42 -7.56
N TYR A 15 9.04 -9.16 -7.41
CA TYR A 15 10.08 -8.74 -6.48
C TYR A 15 9.44 -8.47 -5.12
N SER A 16 10.15 -8.83 -4.05
CA SER A 16 9.79 -8.44 -2.69
C SER A 16 11.00 -7.87 -1.95
N GLY A 17 10.73 -6.98 -1.01
CA GLY A 17 11.71 -6.51 -0.04
C GLY A 17 12.00 -7.55 1.04
N SER A 18 12.32 -7.06 2.24
CA SER A 18 12.53 -7.91 3.42
C SER A 18 11.31 -7.89 4.35
N PRO A 19 10.99 -9.01 5.02
CA PRO A 19 10.00 -9.07 6.10
C PRO A 19 10.17 -7.95 7.15
N ALA A 20 9.07 -7.29 7.51
CA ALA A 20 9.02 -6.40 8.67
C ALA A 20 8.71 -7.19 9.96
N SER A 21 9.35 -6.80 11.06
CA SER A 21 9.03 -7.31 12.40
C SER A 21 7.73 -6.70 12.94
N GLU A 22 7.10 -7.38 13.92
CA GLU A 22 5.93 -6.84 14.63
C GLU A 22 6.22 -5.47 15.27
N GLN A 23 7.45 -5.28 15.79
CA GLN A 23 7.87 -4.02 16.38
C GLN A 23 7.96 -2.91 15.32
N GLU A 24 8.50 -3.19 14.13
CA GLU A 24 8.56 -2.21 13.04
C GLU A 24 7.15 -1.81 12.57
N VAL A 25 6.23 -2.78 12.46
CA VAL A 25 4.83 -2.51 12.13
C VAL A 25 4.17 -1.63 13.20
N ALA A 26 4.35 -1.94 14.49
CA ALA A 26 3.79 -1.15 15.59
C ALA A 26 4.35 0.28 15.64
N VAL A 27 5.65 0.45 15.34
CA VAL A 27 6.29 1.76 15.22
C VAL A 27 5.71 2.55 14.06
N ALA A 28 5.44 1.90 12.91
CA ALA A 28 4.82 2.55 11.75
C ALA A 28 3.39 3.02 12.05
N GLU A 29 2.56 2.16 12.64
CA GLU A 29 1.20 2.51 13.12
C GLU A 29 1.24 3.72 14.07
N SER A 30 2.18 3.72 15.04
CA SER A 30 2.37 4.82 15.98
C SER A 30 2.78 6.13 15.31
N LYS A 31 3.74 6.09 14.37
CA LYS A 31 4.21 7.27 13.62
C LYS A 31 3.11 7.88 12.76
N LEU A 32 2.28 7.04 12.13
CA LEU A 32 1.17 7.48 11.29
C LEU A 32 -0.11 7.79 12.07
N GLN A 33 -0.15 7.47 13.37
CA GLN A 33 -1.33 7.60 14.23
C GLN A 33 -2.56 6.89 13.64
N LEU A 34 -2.35 5.70 13.08
CA LEU A 34 -3.39 4.86 12.48
C LEU A 34 -3.14 3.38 12.80
N ILE A 35 -4.15 2.55 12.54
CA ILE A 35 -4.03 1.10 12.63
C ILE A 35 -4.12 0.52 11.23
N PHE A 36 -3.16 -0.33 10.89
CA PHE A 36 -3.17 -1.06 9.62
C PHE A 36 -4.16 -2.22 9.69
N PRO A 37 -4.89 -2.49 8.58
CA PRO A 37 -5.75 -3.66 8.50
C PRO A 37 -4.92 -4.95 8.64
N ALA A 38 -5.53 -6.00 9.18
CA ALA A 38 -4.83 -7.26 9.49
C ALA A 38 -4.16 -7.87 8.25
N GLU A 39 -4.81 -7.80 7.08
CA GLU A 39 -4.24 -8.30 5.83
C GLU A 39 -2.98 -7.55 5.39
N TYR A 40 -2.94 -6.23 5.58
CA TYR A 40 -1.78 -5.41 5.25
C TYR A 40 -0.63 -5.67 6.22
N LYS A 41 -0.92 -5.88 7.51
CA LYS A 41 0.13 -6.28 8.47
C LYS A 41 0.76 -7.63 8.11
N ASP A 42 -0.03 -8.58 7.65
CA ASP A 42 0.49 -9.86 7.16
C ASP A 42 1.34 -9.67 5.90
N TYR A 43 0.94 -8.78 4.98
CA TYR A 43 1.75 -8.36 3.83
C TYR A 43 3.10 -7.76 4.25
N LEU A 44 3.12 -6.80 5.19
CA LEU A 44 4.35 -6.16 5.67
C LEU A 44 5.31 -7.17 6.30
N LYS A 45 4.77 -8.10 7.09
CA LYS A 45 5.57 -9.13 7.77
C LYS A 45 6.11 -10.21 6.83
N GLU A 46 5.49 -10.42 5.67
CA GLU A 46 5.95 -11.43 4.72
C GLU A 46 6.88 -10.83 3.66
N TYR A 47 6.53 -9.66 3.11
CA TYR A 47 7.19 -9.11 1.92
C TYR A 47 7.91 -7.78 2.18
N GLY A 48 7.44 -7.01 3.16
CA GLY A 48 7.88 -5.64 3.37
C GLY A 48 7.33 -4.70 2.30
N VAL A 49 7.81 -4.85 1.07
CA VAL A 49 7.36 -4.18 -0.16
C VAL A 49 7.25 -5.19 -1.30
N ILE A 50 6.45 -4.92 -2.33
CA ILE A 50 6.41 -5.74 -3.55
C ILE A 50 6.42 -4.88 -4.82
N SER A 51 6.99 -5.44 -5.89
CA SER A 51 6.97 -4.84 -7.23
C SER A 51 6.77 -5.91 -8.30
N PHE A 52 5.80 -5.70 -9.20
CA PHE A 52 5.44 -6.62 -10.29
C PHE A 52 4.56 -5.92 -11.32
N TYR A 53 4.65 -6.27 -12.60
CA TYR A 53 3.72 -5.80 -13.67
C TYR A 53 3.41 -4.28 -13.69
N GLY A 54 4.40 -3.43 -13.37
CA GLY A 54 4.20 -1.97 -13.28
C GLY A 54 3.43 -1.51 -12.04
N THR A 55 3.29 -2.38 -11.04
CA THR A 55 2.78 -2.09 -9.70
C THR A 55 3.95 -2.06 -8.73
N GLU A 56 3.99 -1.03 -7.89
CA GLU A 56 4.91 -0.92 -6.75
C GLU A 56 4.10 -0.58 -5.50
N TRP A 57 4.03 -1.51 -4.56
CA TRP A 57 3.29 -1.27 -3.31
C TRP A 57 4.22 -0.78 -2.23
N ASN A 58 3.78 0.29 -1.59
CA ASN A 58 4.44 0.82 -0.42
C ASN A 58 4.32 -0.18 0.73
N GLY A 59 5.23 -0.03 1.68
CA GLY A 59 5.28 -0.88 2.84
C GLY A 59 6.47 -0.53 3.73
N LEU A 60 7.15 -1.54 4.25
CA LEU A 60 8.31 -1.36 5.13
C LEU A 60 9.50 -2.11 4.57
N LYS A 61 10.71 -1.73 4.98
CA LYS A 61 11.96 -2.38 4.53
C LYS A 61 12.21 -2.27 3.01
N GLY A 62 11.59 -1.28 2.36
CA GLY A 62 11.92 -0.85 1.01
C GLY A 62 12.79 0.42 1.00
N ASP A 63 12.89 1.04 -0.16
CA ASP A 63 13.50 2.35 -0.34
C ASP A 63 12.58 3.47 0.15
N THR A 64 13.11 4.68 0.33
CA THR A 64 12.36 5.84 0.86
C THR A 64 11.06 6.12 0.08
N TRP A 65 11.06 5.97 -1.24
CA TRP A 65 9.89 6.21 -2.09
C TRP A 65 8.84 5.08 -2.04
N THR A 66 9.17 3.94 -1.42
CA THR A 66 8.24 2.83 -1.13
C THR A 66 7.96 2.65 0.36
N ASP A 67 8.55 3.48 1.23
CA ASP A 67 8.29 3.42 2.66
C ASP A 67 6.94 4.07 2.95
N VAL A 68 5.98 3.28 3.44
CA VAL A 68 4.60 3.72 3.71
C VAL A 68 4.56 4.86 4.71
N VAL A 69 5.50 4.92 5.65
CA VAL A 69 5.55 5.99 6.64
C VAL A 69 6.08 7.27 6.01
N ALA A 70 7.20 7.20 5.30
CA ALA A 70 7.82 8.34 4.64
C ALA A 70 6.88 8.97 3.62
N THR A 71 6.37 8.18 2.68
CA THR A 71 5.46 8.62 1.61
C THR A 71 4.16 9.20 2.16
N THR A 72 3.54 8.54 3.15
CA THR A 72 2.29 9.04 3.75
C THR A 72 2.51 10.34 4.52
N LEU A 73 3.61 10.48 5.27
CA LEU A 73 3.92 11.72 5.99
C LEU A 73 4.27 12.86 5.04
N GLU A 74 4.99 12.58 3.95
CA GLU A 74 5.29 13.55 2.89
C GLU A 74 3.99 14.05 2.24
N ALA A 75 3.10 13.14 1.82
CA ALA A 75 1.81 13.53 1.25
C ALA A 75 0.94 14.34 2.22
N ARG A 76 0.91 13.98 3.51
CA ARG A 76 0.22 14.78 4.55
C ARG A 76 0.81 16.18 4.74
N SER A 77 2.11 16.34 4.51
CA SER A 77 2.78 17.64 4.57
C SER A 77 2.55 18.46 3.30
N LEU A 78 2.46 17.80 2.14
CA LEU A 78 2.31 18.44 0.84
C LEU A 78 0.86 18.87 0.57
N TYR A 79 -0.10 18.04 0.97
CA TYR A 79 -1.52 18.23 0.67
C TYR A 79 -2.33 18.47 1.94
N GLU A 80 -2.84 19.70 2.09
CA GLU A 80 -3.63 20.11 3.28
C GLU A 80 -4.89 19.25 3.50
N ASN A 81 -5.44 18.71 2.42
CA ASN A 81 -6.65 17.89 2.40
C ASN A 81 -6.37 16.37 2.30
N PHE A 82 -5.14 15.92 2.55
CA PHE A 82 -4.85 14.49 2.61
C PHE A 82 -5.59 13.83 3.80
N PRO A 83 -6.30 12.71 3.60
CA PRO A 83 -7.04 12.03 4.66
C PRO A 83 -6.10 11.45 5.73
N LYS A 84 -6.27 11.86 6.99
CA LYS A 84 -5.38 11.46 8.11
C LYS A 84 -5.59 10.02 8.57
N GLU A 85 -6.73 9.44 8.25
CA GLU A 85 -7.13 8.08 8.58
C GLU A 85 -6.70 7.04 7.53
N LYS A 86 -6.01 7.47 6.46
CA LYS A 86 -5.54 6.61 5.37
C LYS A 86 -4.02 6.68 5.23
N PHE A 87 -3.48 5.70 4.52
CA PHE A 87 -2.07 5.58 4.15
C PHE A 87 -1.93 5.28 2.66
N ILE A 88 -0.78 5.61 2.08
CA ILE A 88 -0.49 5.32 0.67
C ILE A 88 -0.16 3.83 0.52
N LEU A 89 -0.96 3.14 -0.28
CA LEU A 89 -0.71 1.75 -0.69
C LEU A 89 0.17 1.70 -1.93
N GLU A 90 -0.05 2.60 -2.89
CA GLU A 90 0.73 2.70 -4.12
C GLU A 90 0.72 4.14 -4.63
N ASP A 91 1.88 4.64 -5.05
CA ASP A 91 2.00 5.87 -5.83
C ASP A 91 2.01 5.50 -7.31
N LEU A 92 1.06 6.05 -8.10
CA LEU A 92 0.96 5.73 -9.52
C LEU A 92 1.95 6.52 -10.38
N HIS A 93 2.71 7.46 -9.79
CA HIS A 93 3.70 8.31 -10.45
C HIS A 93 3.16 9.07 -11.66
N PHE A 94 1.86 9.32 -11.69
CA PHE A 94 1.16 9.97 -12.78
C PHE A 94 0.11 10.93 -12.20
N ASP A 95 0.19 12.21 -12.60
CA ASP A 95 -0.74 13.28 -12.21
C ASP A 95 -1.07 13.32 -10.71
N ASP A 96 -0.07 13.15 -9.83
CA ASP A 96 -0.24 13.14 -8.37
C ASP A 96 -1.35 12.17 -7.89
N MET A 97 -1.60 11.09 -8.64
CA MET A 97 -2.59 10.08 -8.28
C MET A 97 -2.00 9.08 -7.29
N LEU A 98 -2.65 9.00 -6.12
CA LEU A 98 -2.25 8.13 -5.03
C LEU A 98 -3.34 7.10 -4.79
N VAL A 99 -2.95 5.84 -4.64
CA VAL A 99 -3.84 4.78 -4.17
C VAL A 99 -3.67 4.67 -2.67
N LEU A 100 -4.77 4.91 -1.95
CA LEU A 100 -4.81 4.92 -0.51
C LEU A 100 -5.53 3.69 0.03
N ALA A 101 -5.16 3.26 1.23
CA ALA A 101 -5.93 2.27 1.98
C ALA A 101 -6.27 2.78 3.39
N ASP A 102 -7.39 2.29 3.94
CA ASP A 102 -7.83 2.62 5.31
C ASP A 102 -7.65 1.43 6.29
N SER A 103 -8.01 1.65 7.55
CA SER A 103 -7.90 0.65 8.62
C SER A 103 -8.82 -0.56 8.45
N THR A 104 -9.81 -0.49 7.55
CA THR A 104 -10.72 -1.59 7.21
C THR A 104 -10.25 -2.40 6.01
N GLY A 105 -9.22 -1.92 5.29
CA GLY A 105 -8.69 -2.53 4.07
C GLY A 105 -9.36 -2.01 2.79
N LYS A 106 -10.29 -1.05 2.87
CA LYS A 106 -10.83 -0.41 1.66
C LYS A 106 -9.76 0.39 0.95
N VAL A 107 -9.85 0.44 -0.37
CA VAL A 107 -8.86 1.11 -1.22
C VAL A 107 -9.53 2.22 -2.03
N PHE A 108 -8.84 3.35 -2.11
CA PHE A 108 -9.33 4.59 -2.67
C PHE A 108 -8.34 5.12 -3.69
N LEU A 109 -8.84 5.68 -4.79
CA LEU A 109 -8.03 6.55 -5.63
C LEU A 109 -8.18 7.97 -5.10
N TRP A 110 -7.07 8.61 -4.78
CA TRP A 110 -6.99 9.99 -4.34
C TRP A 110 -6.29 10.83 -5.42
N HIS A 111 -6.87 11.98 -5.73
CA HIS A 111 -6.29 12.95 -6.65
C HIS A 111 -6.77 14.36 -6.30
N ASN A 112 -5.84 15.27 -6.05
CA ASN A 112 -6.11 16.70 -5.82
C ASN A 112 -7.20 16.96 -4.75
N GLY A 113 -7.19 16.18 -3.66
CA GLY A 113 -8.13 16.34 -2.55
C GLY A 113 -9.45 15.61 -2.67
N LEU A 114 -9.70 14.97 -3.82
CA LEU A 114 -10.86 14.14 -4.02
C LEU A 114 -10.45 12.68 -3.87
N GLU A 115 -11.25 11.91 -3.15
CA GLU A 115 -11.08 10.47 -3.05
C GLU A 115 -12.33 9.75 -3.57
N LYS A 116 -12.10 8.58 -4.17
CA LYS A 116 -13.14 7.66 -4.60
C LYS A 116 -12.76 6.26 -4.17
N GLU A 117 -13.64 5.57 -3.47
CA GLU A 117 -13.49 4.13 -3.21
C GLU A 117 -13.45 3.39 -4.56
N ILE A 118 -12.38 2.64 -4.81
CA ILE A 118 -12.20 1.85 -6.04
C ILE A 118 -12.30 0.35 -5.76
N HIS A 119 -12.00 -0.09 -4.54
CA HIS A 119 -12.03 -1.49 -4.13
C HIS A 119 -12.45 -1.64 -2.67
N SER A 120 -13.21 -2.68 -2.39
CA SER A 120 -13.68 -2.98 -1.03
C SER A 120 -12.64 -3.66 -0.14
N SER A 121 -11.51 -4.12 -0.69
CA SER A 121 -10.39 -4.71 0.04
C SER A 121 -9.06 -4.56 -0.69
N ILE A 122 -7.93 -4.65 0.02
CA ILE A 122 -6.59 -4.67 -0.60
C ILE A 122 -6.43 -5.92 -1.49
N ALA A 123 -7.03 -7.03 -1.07
CA ALA A 123 -7.03 -8.27 -1.85
C ALA A 123 -7.81 -8.20 -3.16
N SER A 124 -8.81 -7.31 -3.32
CA SER A 124 -9.47 -7.07 -4.60
C SER A 124 -8.67 -6.09 -5.47
N TYR A 125 -8.02 -5.10 -4.85
CA TYR A 125 -7.11 -4.22 -5.57
C TYR A 125 -5.92 -4.99 -6.17
N LEU A 126 -5.39 -5.99 -5.45
CA LEU A 126 -4.36 -6.90 -5.98
C LEU A 126 -4.79 -7.58 -7.30
N GLU A 127 -6.06 -7.96 -7.44
CA GLU A 127 -6.56 -8.61 -8.65
C GLU A 127 -6.47 -7.67 -9.87
N GLU A 128 -6.75 -6.37 -9.66
CA GLU A 128 -6.55 -5.34 -10.67
C GLU A 128 -5.06 -5.17 -11.01
N CYS A 129 -4.18 -5.08 -10.00
CA CYS A 129 -2.74 -4.99 -10.21
C CYS A 129 -2.20 -6.19 -11.02
N VAL A 130 -2.65 -7.41 -10.70
CA VAL A 130 -2.25 -8.62 -11.43
C VAL A 130 -2.71 -8.59 -12.89
N ALA A 131 -3.90 -8.04 -13.16
CA ALA A 131 -4.42 -7.90 -14.52
C ALA A 131 -3.58 -6.95 -15.40
N ARG A 132 -2.74 -6.07 -14.82
CA ARG A 132 -1.83 -5.18 -15.57
C ARG A 132 -0.78 -5.94 -16.39
N LYS A 133 -0.54 -7.22 -16.06
CA LYS A 133 0.34 -8.12 -16.85
C LYS A 133 -0.02 -8.13 -18.34
N ASP A 134 -1.31 -8.03 -18.64
CA ASP A 134 -1.86 -8.16 -19.99
C ASP A 134 -2.10 -6.79 -20.66
N THR A 135 -1.70 -5.69 -20.02
CA THR A 135 -1.77 -4.34 -20.58
C THR A 135 -0.57 -4.10 -21.52
N PRO A 136 -0.80 -3.64 -22.77
CA PRO A 136 0.26 -3.41 -23.76
C PRO A 136 1.30 -2.35 -23.36
#